data_AF-K6VM56-F1
#
_entry.id   AF-K6VM56-F1
#
_cell.length_a   1.000
_cell.length_b   1.000
_cell.length_c   1.000
_cell.angle_alpha   90.00
_cell.angle_beta   90.00
_cell.angle_gamma   90.00
#
_symmetry.space_group_name_H-M   'P 1'
#
loop_
_entity.id
_entity.type
_entity.pdbx_description
1 polymer ?
#
loop_
_entity_poly.entity_id
_entity_poly.type
_entity_poly.pdbx_seq_one_letter_code
_entity_poly.pdbx_strand_id
1 'polypeptide(L)'
;MDRNVHRPPESRPSPTARRVARPPVDPTELALRQRTPRAITLTSVNRPRTLRSTAPRRSPRVAAVGAIGLVAMTALSGCQWTSPITTQLHYDPADGKSAEIGTVKVLNALIVAEAKDSAGTLAATLDNQGPDKQIVKIRVGEQSVASIEIPPGRSVQTSHGGKTVRIDKVPAAPGELTALVFSTESGGATPVSVPVLLPHEGGPYATLKPSGGASPATPPTASTAPGTSTRPAEEPARH
;
A
#
# COMPACT_ATOMS: atom_id res chain seq x y z
N MET A 1 14.86 35.64 -31.47
CA MET A 1 15.80 34.51 -31.29
C MET A 1 15.64 34.01 -29.87
N ASP A 2 15.21 32.76 -29.68
CA ASP A 2 15.76 31.80 -28.72
C ASP A 2 14.83 30.59 -28.61
N ARG A 3 15.22 29.50 -29.29
CA ARG A 3 14.58 28.19 -29.20
C ARG A 3 15.20 27.45 -28.02
N ASN A 4 14.46 27.31 -26.92
CA ASN A 4 14.89 26.49 -25.81
C ASN A 4 14.58 25.01 -26.13
N VAL A 5 15.59 24.29 -26.64
CA VAL A 5 15.51 22.89 -27.01
C VAL A 5 15.56 22.03 -25.74
N HIS A 6 14.44 21.40 -25.40
CA HIS A 6 14.31 20.47 -24.29
C HIS A 6 15.10 19.19 -24.62
N ARG A 7 16.21 18.93 -23.91
CA ARG A 7 16.97 17.67 -24.00
C ARG A 7 16.20 16.56 -23.25
N PRO A 8 16.03 15.36 -23.83
CA PRO A 8 15.46 14.22 -23.12
C PRO A 8 16.46 13.66 -22.07
N PRO A 9 15.98 12.98 -21.03
CA PRO A 9 16.83 12.38 -20.01
C PRO A 9 17.59 11.15 -20.54
N GLU A 10 18.90 11.14 -20.31
CA GLU A 10 19.81 10.04 -20.60
C GLU A 10 19.47 8.80 -19.74
N SER A 11 19.20 7.68 -20.40
CA SER A 11 19.00 6.37 -19.76
C SER A 11 20.32 5.86 -19.17
N ARG A 12 20.43 5.77 -17.85
CA ARG A 12 21.56 5.09 -17.19
C ARG A 12 21.44 3.56 -17.36
N PRO A 13 22.48 2.86 -17.82
CA PRO A 13 22.46 1.40 -17.84
C PRO A 13 22.58 0.81 -16.43
N SER A 14 21.75 -0.19 -16.15
CA SER A 14 21.76 -0.98 -14.91
C SER A 14 23.09 -1.70 -14.68
N PRO A 15 23.57 -1.82 -13.42
CA PRO A 15 24.78 -2.59 -13.12
C PRO A 15 24.50 -4.09 -13.23
N THR A 16 24.97 -4.71 -14.31
CA THR A 16 24.99 -6.16 -14.48
C THR A 16 25.93 -6.78 -13.45
N ALA A 17 25.37 -7.62 -12.55
CA ALA A 17 26.14 -8.37 -11.57
C ALA A 17 27.14 -9.32 -12.26
N ARG A 18 28.42 -8.95 -12.25
CA ARG A 18 29.52 -9.78 -12.76
C ARG A 18 29.79 -10.92 -11.78
N ARG A 19 29.29 -12.12 -12.11
CA ARG A 19 29.55 -13.36 -11.37
C ARG A 19 31.03 -13.72 -11.50
N VAL A 20 31.82 -13.50 -10.44
CA VAL A 20 33.20 -13.98 -10.35
C VAL A 20 33.17 -15.49 -10.08
N ALA A 21 33.59 -16.29 -11.05
CA ALA A 21 33.79 -17.72 -10.85
C ALA A 21 34.98 -17.95 -9.90
N ARG A 22 34.77 -18.72 -8.83
CA ARG A 22 35.86 -19.20 -7.97
C ARG A 22 36.62 -20.31 -8.70
N PRO A 23 37.96 -20.31 -8.71
CA PRO A 23 38.72 -21.42 -9.26
C PRO A 23 38.52 -22.69 -8.42
N PRO A 24 38.60 -23.89 -9.03
CA PRO A 24 38.51 -25.15 -8.33
C PRO A 24 39.71 -25.34 -7.38
N VAL A 25 39.43 -25.83 -6.17
CA VAL A 25 40.44 -26.15 -5.16
C VAL A 25 41.00 -27.54 -5.46
N ASP A 26 42.32 -27.62 -5.60
CA ASP A 26 43.06 -28.84 -5.93
C ASP A 26 43.10 -29.79 -4.70
N PRO A 27 42.60 -31.03 -4.78
CA PRO A 27 42.48 -31.92 -3.60
C PRO A 27 43.82 -32.45 -3.05
N THR A 28 44.96 -32.11 -3.65
CA THR A 28 46.28 -32.60 -3.21
C THR A 28 46.93 -31.77 -2.10
N GLU A 29 46.40 -30.59 -1.75
CA GLU A 29 46.98 -29.74 -0.69
C GLU A 29 46.63 -30.18 0.76
N LEU A 30 45.71 -31.14 0.93
CA LEU A 30 45.22 -31.55 2.25
C LEU A 30 46.13 -32.58 2.97
N ALA A 31 47.15 -33.14 2.29
CA ALA A 31 47.91 -34.27 2.81
C ALA A 31 49.22 -33.90 3.55
N LEU A 32 49.61 -32.63 3.65
CA LEU A 32 50.93 -32.22 4.20
C LEU A 32 50.88 -31.40 5.51
N ARG A 33 49.74 -31.38 6.21
CA ARG A 33 49.58 -30.69 7.51
C ARG A 33 49.32 -31.63 8.70
N GLN A 34 49.90 -32.82 8.69
CA GLN A 34 49.94 -33.68 9.88
C GLN A 34 51.36 -33.72 10.44
N ARG A 35 51.77 -32.62 11.09
CA ARG A 35 52.94 -32.62 11.97
C ARG A 35 52.51 -33.15 13.34
N THR A 36 53.07 -34.27 13.72
CA THR A 36 52.97 -34.91 15.03
C THR A 36 53.39 -33.95 16.16
N PRO A 37 52.63 -33.85 17.26
CA PRO A 37 53.08 -33.10 18.42
C PRO A 37 54.17 -33.88 19.16
N ARG A 38 55.39 -33.32 19.21
CA ARG A 38 56.42 -33.75 20.16
C ARG A 38 55.97 -33.38 21.57
N ALA A 39 55.99 -34.35 22.48
CA ALA A 39 55.79 -34.13 23.90
C ALA A 39 56.87 -33.19 24.45
N ILE A 40 56.45 -32.04 24.98
CA ILE A 40 57.32 -31.11 25.70
C ILE A 40 57.04 -31.34 27.19
N THR A 41 58.01 -31.88 27.90
CA THR A 41 57.97 -32.05 29.36
C THR A 41 58.12 -30.67 30.01
N LEU A 42 57.02 -30.11 30.51
CA LEU A 42 57.00 -28.84 31.23
C LEU A 42 57.47 -29.06 32.67
N THR A 43 58.75 -28.75 32.95
CA THR A 43 59.23 -28.62 34.33
C THR A 43 58.66 -27.32 34.91
N SER A 44 57.68 -27.45 35.80
CA SER A 44 57.09 -26.33 36.53
C SER A 44 58.11 -25.74 37.52
N VAL A 45 58.65 -24.56 37.19
CA VAL A 45 59.44 -23.76 38.13
C VAL A 45 58.53 -22.68 38.70
N ASN A 46 58.04 -22.91 39.91
CA ASN A 46 57.16 -21.99 40.63
C ASN A 46 57.99 -20.86 41.26
N ARG A 47 58.16 -19.73 40.56
CA ARG A 47 58.71 -18.49 41.16
C ARG A 47 57.56 -17.60 41.61
N PRO A 48 57.49 -17.19 42.89
CA PRO A 48 56.49 -16.22 43.33
C PRO A 48 56.82 -14.85 42.72
N ARG A 49 56.11 -14.49 41.64
CA ARG A 49 56.04 -13.10 41.16
C ARG A 49 55.22 -12.32 42.19
N THR A 50 55.90 -11.53 43.01
CA THR A 50 55.23 -10.48 43.80
C THR A 50 54.70 -9.43 42.82
N LEU A 51 53.43 -9.58 42.42
CA LEU A 51 52.71 -8.53 41.71
C LEU A 51 52.53 -7.36 42.68
N ARG A 52 53.45 -6.40 42.63
CA ARG A 52 53.25 -5.09 43.27
C ARG A 52 52.03 -4.47 42.59
N SER A 53 50.88 -4.51 43.27
CA SER A 53 49.68 -3.80 42.89
C SER A 53 49.96 -2.31 43.03
N THR A 54 50.42 -1.67 41.96
CA THR A 54 50.31 -0.22 41.80
C THR A 54 48.83 0.07 41.58
N ALA A 55 48.10 0.30 42.67
CA ALA A 55 46.73 0.79 42.59
C ALA A 55 46.74 2.05 41.70
N PRO A 56 45.94 2.11 40.62
CA PRO A 56 45.91 3.28 39.76
C PRO A 56 45.45 4.45 40.61
N ARG A 57 46.31 5.47 40.77
CA ARG A 57 45.91 6.73 41.39
C ARG A 57 44.77 7.30 40.55
N ARG A 58 43.54 7.23 41.07
CA ARG A 58 42.36 7.82 40.44
C ARG A 58 42.56 9.33 40.40
N SER A 59 43.11 9.83 39.29
CA SER A 59 43.29 11.27 39.13
C SER A 59 41.90 11.89 38.91
N PRO A 60 41.55 12.96 39.64
CA PRO A 60 40.24 13.62 39.48
C PRO A 60 40.06 14.16 38.04
N ARG A 61 41.17 14.39 37.33
CA ARG A 61 41.18 14.81 35.91
C ARG A 61 40.65 13.73 34.98
N VAL A 62 40.99 12.46 35.21
CA VAL A 62 40.48 11.33 34.39
C VAL A 62 38.98 11.13 34.62
N ALA A 63 38.51 11.30 35.86
CA ALA A 63 37.08 11.24 36.17
C ALA A 63 36.30 12.40 35.52
N ALA A 64 36.85 13.62 35.54
CA ALA A 64 36.23 14.80 34.93
C ALA A 64 36.12 14.69 33.39
N VAL A 65 37.16 14.20 32.71
CA VAL A 65 37.12 13.98 31.26
C VAL A 65 36.09 12.89 30.88
N GLY A 66 36.01 11.83 31.68
CA GLY A 66 34.99 10.79 31.50
C GLY A 66 33.57 11.33 31.64
N ALA A 67 33.31 12.19 32.63
CA ALA A 67 31.99 12.79 32.85
C ALA A 67 31.57 13.71 31.69
N ILE A 68 32.48 14.54 31.18
CA ILE A 68 32.20 15.43 30.03
C ILE A 68 31.90 14.62 28.77
N GLY A 69 32.68 13.56 28.51
CA GLY A 69 32.42 12.67 27.36
C GLY A 69 31.04 12.02 27.42
N LEU A 70 30.60 11.60 28.62
CA LEU A 70 29.30 10.99 28.83
C LEU A 70 28.15 11.99 28.59
N VAL A 71 28.29 13.23 29.07
CA VAL A 71 27.32 14.32 28.83
C VAL A 71 27.27 14.70 27.34
N ALA A 72 28.40 14.75 26.66
CA ALA A 72 28.43 15.04 25.22
C ALA A 72 27.74 13.94 24.39
N MET A 73 27.95 12.66 24.75
CA MET A 73 27.30 11.54 24.07
C MET A 73 25.78 11.51 24.30
N THR A 74 25.30 11.84 25.50
CA THR A 74 23.85 11.92 25.78
C THR A 74 23.18 13.13 25.17
N ALA A 75 23.88 14.27 25.08
CA ALA A 75 23.38 15.46 24.39
C ALA A 75 23.23 15.22 22.88
N LEU A 76 24.18 14.49 22.26
CA LEU A 76 24.14 14.21 20.82
C LEU A 76 23.09 13.15 20.46
N SER A 77 22.85 12.15 21.32
CA SER A 77 21.77 11.17 21.13
C SER A 77 20.36 11.75 21.39
N GLY A 78 20.26 12.88 22.09
CA GLY A 78 19.00 13.60 22.30
C GLY A 78 18.32 14.08 21.02
N CYS A 79 19.06 14.35 19.94
CA CYS A 79 18.47 14.78 18.66
C CYS A 79 17.65 13.68 17.97
N GLN A 80 17.97 12.39 18.22
CA GLN A 80 17.20 11.25 17.72
C GLN A 80 15.92 11.01 18.53
N TRP A 81 15.83 11.56 19.74
CA TRP A 81 14.64 11.44 20.59
C TRP A 81 13.57 12.48 20.25
N THR A 82 13.99 13.68 19.84
CA THR A 82 13.09 14.79 19.51
C THR A 82 12.60 14.77 18.06
N SER A 83 13.21 13.97 17.20
CA SER A 83 12.82 13.84 15.80
C SER A 83 11.98 12.57 15.62
N PRO A 84 10.71 12.67 15.18
CA PRO A 84 9.93 11.50 14.82
C PRO A 84 10.66 10.72 13.73
N ILE A 85 10.78 9.40 13.91
CA ILE A 85 11.31 8.53 12.86
C ILE A 85 10.31 8.58 11.70
N THR A 86 10.67 9.29 10.62
CA THR A 86 9.80 9.55 9.46
C THR A 86 9.29 8.27 8.80
N THR A 87 10.02 7.15 8.92
CA THR A 87 9.58 5.85 8.40
C THR A 87 8.44 5.21 9.20
N GLN A 88 8.10 5.73 10.38
CA GLN A 88 6.97 5.27 11.19
C GLN A 88 5.70 6.09 10.96
N LEU A 89 5.77 7.17 10.18
CA LEU A 89 4.58 7.95 9.85
C LEU A 89 3.68 7.14 8.93
N HIS A 90 2.40 7.05 9.29
CA HIS A 90 1.42 6.39 8.45
C HIS A 90 1.18 7.21 7.19
N TYR A 91 1.32 6.56 6.04
CA TYR A 91 1.05 7.12 4.73
C TYR A 91 0.38 6.04 3.88
N ASP A 92 -0.51 6.47 2.98
CA ASP A 92 -1.17 5.60 2.02
C ASP A 92 -0.27 5.47 0.77
N PRO A 93 0.44 4.35 0.56
CA PRO A 93 1.34 4.20 -0.59
C PRO A 93 0.62 4.06 -1.93
N ALA A 94 -0.70 3.87 -1.90
CA ALA A 94 -1.55 3.69 -3.07
C ALA A 94 -2.53 4.89 -3.21
N ASP A 95 -3.24 4.95 -4.33
CA ASP A 95 -4.19 6.04 -4.59
C ASP A 95 -5.37 6.05 -3.61
N GLY A 96 -5.71 4.92 -3.00
CA GLY A 96 -6.80 4.82 -2.03
C GLY A 96 -6.42 5.25 -0.62
N LYS A 97 -7.45 5.53 0.20
CA LYS A 97 -7.30 5.90 1.61
C LYS A 97 -7.43 4.71 2.55
N SER A 98 -6.64 4.73 3.63
CA SER A 98 -6.75 3.77 4.71
C SER A 98 -7.45 4.37 5.93
N ALA A 99 -8.10 3.52 6.72
CA ALA A 99 -8.77 3.88 7.96
C ALA A 99 -8.84 2.67 8.90
N GLU A 100 -9.08 2.92 10.18
CA GLU A 100 -9.27 1.87 11.19
C GLU A 100 -10.64 2.03 11.87
N ILE A 101 -11.29 0.89 12.15
CA ILE A 101 -12.65 0.81 12.71
C ILE A 101 -12.66 -0.30 13.74
N GLY A 102 -12.37 0.05 14.99
CA GLY A 102 -12.10 -0.95 16.03
C GLY A 102 -10.93 -1.84 15.61
N THR A 103 -11.16 -3.14 15.46
CA THR A 103 -10.14 -4.13 15.08
C THR A 103 -10.02 -4.35 13.56
N VAL A 104 -10.85 -3.69 12.75
CA VAL A 104 -10.83 -3.83 11.29
C VAL A 104 -10.05 -2.69 10.66
N LYS A 105 -9.06 -3.01 9.83
CA LYS A 105 -8.35 -2.06 9.00
C LYS A 105 -8.98 -2.03 7.60
N VAL A 106 -9.30 -0.84 7.14
CA VAL A 106 -9.69 -0.57 5.76
C VAL A 106 -8.45 -0.07 5.05
N LEU A 107 -8.01 -0.77 4.01
CA LEU A 107 -6.79 -0.45 3.27
C LEU A 107 -7.15 -0.14 1.81
N ASN A 108 -6.50 0.89 1.27
CA ASN A 108 -6.61 1.28 -0.14
C ASN A 108 -8.07 1.44 -0.62
N ALA A 109 -8.91 2.14 0.14
CA ALA A 109 -10.27 2.46 -0.28
C ALA A 109 -10.25 3.52 -1.38
N LEU A 110 -10.79 3.19 -2.55
CA LEU A 110 -10.98 4.07 -3.71
C LEU A 110 -12.24 3.66 -4.47
N ILE A 111 -12.83 4.60 -5.20
CA ILE A 111 -13.98 4.32 -6.08
C ILE A 111 -13.56 4.53 -7.52
N VAL A 112 -13.97 3.64 -8.41
CA VAL A 112 -13.80 3.80 -9.86
C VAL A 112 -15.16 4.06 -10.49
N ALA A 113 -15.31 5.22 -11.14
CA ALA A 113 -16.56 5.65 -11.78
C ALA A 113 -16.27 6.51 -13.02
N GLU A 114 -17.20 6.51 -13.99
CA GLU A 114 -17.03 7.28 -15.23
C GLU A 114 -17.47 8.74 -15.08
N ALA A 115 -18.47 9.01 -14.23
CA ALA A 115 -19.00 10.35 -14.01
C ALA A 115 -19.61 10.49 -12.60
N LYS A 116 -19.96 11.73 -12.25
CA LYS A 116 -20.80 12.00 -11.08
C LYS A 116 -22.19 11.39 -11.29
N ASP A 117 -22.77 10.88 -10.21
CA ASP A 117 -24.07 10.20 -10.15
C ASP A 117 -24.18 8.94 -11.03
N SER A 118 -23.05 8.46 -11.59
CA SER A 118 -22.98 7.20 -12.29
C SER A 118 -22.71 6.05 -11.33
N ALA A 119 -22.85 4.83 -11.84
CA ALA A 119 -22.39 3.67 -11.13
C ALA A 119 -20.87 3.71 -10.89
N GLY A 120 -20.44 3.08 -9.81
CA GLY A 120 -19.06 2.94 -9.41
C GLY A 120 -18.73 1.57 -8.85
N THR A 121 -17.46 1.22 -8.84
CA THR A 121 -16.92 0.03 -8.18
C THR A 121 -16.08 0.49 -7.00
N LEU A 122 -16.37 -0.04 -5.80
CA LEU A 122 -15.52 0.18 -4.63
C LEU A 122 -14.36 -0.83 -4.66
N ALA A 123 -13.14 -0.32 -4.59
CA ALA A 123 -11.95 -1.10 -4.34
C ALA A 123 -11.41 -0.75 -2.96
N ALA A 124 -11.29 -1.76 -2.12
CA ALA A 124 -10.79 -1.69 -0.76
C ALA A 124 -10.44 -3.10 -0.30
N THR A 125 -9.46 -3.21 0.59
CA THR A 125 -9.19 -4.42 1.36
C THR A 125 -9.66 -4.20 2.79
N LEU A 126 -10.55 -5.06 3.26
CA LEU A 126 -11.02 -5.04 4.64
C LEU A 126 -10.30 -6.16 5.39
N ASP A 127 -9.57 -5.82 6.43
CA ASP A 127 -8.67 -6.71 7.13
C ASP A 127 -9.01 -6.77 8.61
N ASN A 128 -9.46 -7.92 9.08
CA ASN A 128 -9.88 -8.10 10.47
C ASN A 128 -8.72 -8.65 11.30
N GLN A 129 -8.10 -7.78 12.10
CA GLN A 129 -7.02 -8.11 13.02
C GLN A 129 -7.53 -8.57 14.40
N GLY A 130 -8.85 -8.65 14.58
CA GLY A 130 -9.49 -9.08 15.81
C GLY A 130 -9.61 -10.60 15.95
N PRO A 131 -9.85 -11.08 17.18
CA PRO A 131 -10.09 -12.50 17.46
C PRO A 131 -11.50 -12.96 17.07
N ASP A 132 -12.43 -12.02 16.90
CA ASP A 132 -13.82 -12.29 16.57
C ASP A 132 -14.15 -11.92 15.12
N LYS A 133 -15.19 -12.57 14.60
CA LYS A 133 -15.77 -12.25 13.29
C LYS A 133 -16.38 -10.84 13.29
N GLN A 134 -16.16 -10.08 12.21
CA GLN A 134 -16.69 -8.73 12.07
C GLN A 134 -17.60 -8.61 10.84
N ILE A 135 -18.67 -7.82 10.95
CA ILE A 135 -19.52 -7.44 9.83
C ILE A 135 -19.31 -5.96 9.55
N VAL A 136 -18.76 -5.65 8.38
CA VAL A 136 -18.51 -4.29 7.91
C VAL A 136 -19.65 -3.85 7.00
N LYS A 137 -20.39 -2.83 7.45
CA LYS A 137 -21.43 -2.15 6.67
C LYS A 137 -20.84 -0.90 6.03
N ILE A 138 -21.01 -0.76 4.72
CA ILE A 138 -20.47 0.33 3.90
C ILE A 138 -21.62 1.18 3.37
N ARG A 139 -21.53 2.50 3.55
CA ARG A 139 -22.49 3.48 3.05
C ARG A 139 -21.81 4.64 2.33
N VAL A 140 -22.51 5.22 1.36
CA VAL A 140 -22.09 6.43 0.64
C VAL A 140 -23.27 7.38 0.61
N GLY A 141 -23.15 8.53 1.28
CA GLY A 141 -24.31 9.38 1.56
C GLY A 141 -25.41 8.58 2.29
N GLU A 142 -26.61 8.57 1.72
CA GLU A 142 -27.75 7.80 2.23
C GLU A 142 -27.82 6.36 1.69
N GLN A 143 -27.02 6.03 0.67
CA GLN A 143 -27.03 4.72 0.02
C GLN A 143 -26.30 3.68 0.86
N SER A 144 -26.96 2.55 1.12
CA SER A 144 -26.30 1.33 1.61
C SER A 144 -25.66 0.58 0.46
N VAL A 145 -24.34 0.40 0.53
CA VAL A 145 -23.54 -0.16 -0.57
C VAL A 145 -23.34 -1.66 -0.39
N ALA A 146 -22.86 -2.08 0.79
CA ALA A 146 -22.58 -3.48 1.06
C ALA A 146 -22.57 -3.79 2.56
N SER A 147 -22.82 -5.07 2.86
CA SER A 147 -22.53 -5.69 4.15
C SER A 147 -21.60 -6.88 3.89
N ILE A 148 -20.42 -6.87 4.51
CA ILE A 148 -19.36 -7.85 4.27
C ILE A 148 -18.96 -8.47 5.60
N GLU A 149 -19.02 -9.79 5.66
CA GLU A 149 -18.53 -10.57 6.78
C GLU A 149 -17.05 -10.90 6.59
N ILE A 150 -16.26 -10.71 7.64
CA ILE A 150 -14.82 -10.94 7.65
C ILE A 150 -14.48 -11.83 8.85
N PRO A 151 -14.04 -13.09 8.62
CA PRO A 151 -13.58 -13.96 9.69
C PRO A 151 -12.39 -13.36 10.46
N PRO A 152 -12.11 -13.83 11.69
CA PRO A 152 -10.98 -13.34 12.48
C PRO A 152 -9.64 -13.65 11.81
N GLY A 153 -8.72 -12.69 11.83
CA GLY A 153 -7.39 -12.82 11.22
C GLY A 153 -7.41 -12.97 9.69
N ARG A 154 -8.49 -12.59 9.02
CA ARG A 154 -8.66 -12.70 7.56
C ARG A 154 -8.93 -11.34 6.93
N SER A 155 -8.67 -11.27 5.63
CA SER A 155 -8.95 -10.09 4.81
C SER A 155 -9.83 -10.44 3.61
N VAL A 156 -10.66 -9.48 3.20
CA VAL A 156 -11.54 -9.58 2.02
C VAL A 156 -11.29 -8.38 1.11
N GLN A 157 -11.10 -8.65 -0.18
CA GLN A 157 -10.99 -7.61 -1.21
C GLN A 157 -12.34 -7.38 -1.89
N THR A 158 -12.64 -6.11 -2.19
CA THR A 158 -13.94 -5.68 -2.73
C THR A 158 -13.96 -5.46 -4.25
N SER A 159 -12.84 -5.66 -4.93
CA SER A 159 -12.71 -5.37 -6.38
C SER A 159 -11.84 -6.36 -7.17
N HIS A 160 -10.84 -6.98 -6.54
CA HIS A 160 -9.91 -7.91 -7.20
C HIS A 160 -9.96 -9.28 -6.54
N GLY A 161 -10.25 -10.34 -7.31
CA GLY A 161 -10.25 -11.74 -6.83
C GLY A 161 -11.22 -12.06 -5.67
N GLY A 162 -12.09 -11.12 -5.28
CA GLY A 162 -13.02 -11.21 -4.16
C GLY A 162 -14.45 -10.78 -4.55
N LYS A 163 -15.26 -10.38 -3.56
CA LYS A 163 -16.65 -9.95 -3.79
C LYS A 163 -16.67 -8.53 -4.34
N THR A 164 -16.98 -8.37 -5.62
CA THR A 164 -17.12 -7.05 -6.24
C THR A 164 -18.22 -6.23 -5.57
N VAL A 165 -17.87 -5.04 -5.07
CA VAL A 165 -18.80 -4.11 -4.44
C VAL A 165 -19.14 -3.00 -5.42
N ARG A 166 -20.43 -2.90 -5.78
CA ARG A 166 -20.96 -1.88 -6.68
C ARG A 166 -21.66 -0.78 -5.88
N ILE A 167 -21.49 0.45 -6.33
CA ILE A 167 -22.20 1.64 -5.87
C ILE A 167 -23.08 2.10 -7.03
N ASP A 168 -24.39 2.23 -6.81
CA ASP A 168 -25.31 2.59 -7.90
C ASP A 168 -25.18 4.04 -8.33
N LYS A 169 -25.04 4.97 -7.37
CA LYS A 169 -24.80 6.39 -7.64
C LYS A 169 -23.64 6.91 -6.80
N VAL A 170 -22.54 7.25 -7.47
CA VAL A 170 -21.37 7.89 -6.84
C VAL A 170 -21.60 9.41 -6.82
N PRO A 171 -21.71 10.07 -5.66
CA PRO A 171 -22.14 11.47 -5.58
C PRO A 171 -21.05 12.50 -5.95
N ALA A 172 -19.88 12.04 -6.43
CA ALA A 172 -18.73 12.87 -6.74
C ALA A 172 -18.18 12.53 -8.13
N ALA A 173 -17.63 13.53 -8.81
CA ALA A 173 -17.00 13.32 -10.11
C ALA A 173 -15.59 12.68 -9.95
N PRO A 174 -15.07 12.03 -10.99
CA PRO A 174 -13.68 11.58 -10.96
C PRO A 174 -12.69 12.74 -10.74
N GLY A 175 -11.70 12.51 -9.89
CA GLY A 175 -10.78 13.54 -9.39
C GLY A 175 -11.24 14.20 -8.09
N GLU A 176 -12.48 13.99 -7.67
CA GLU A 176 -13.01 14.47 -6.40
C GLU A 176 -12.94 13.40 -5.30
N LEU A 177 -13.15 13.83 -4.05
CA LEU A 177 -13.29 12.97 -2.88
C LEU A 177 -14.76 12.80 -2.52
N THR A 178 -15.15 11.60 -2.10
CA THR A 178 -16.46 11.33 -1.52
C THR A 178 -16.35 10.63 -0.17
N ALA A 179 -17.30 10.87 0.71
CA ALA A 179 -17.30 10.27 2.05
C ALA A 179 -17.93 8.87 2.02
N LEU A 180 -17.11 7.85 2.30
CA LEU A 180 -17.59 6.50 2.62
C LEU A 180 -17.68 6.35 4.13
N VAL A 181 -18.81 5.86 4.61
CA VAL A 181 -18.96 5.49 6.01
C VAL A 181 -18.86 3.98 6.13
N PHE A 182 -17.79 3.54 6.79
CA PHE A 182 -17.61 2.15 7.15
C PHE A 182 -18.02 1.98 8.61
N SER A 183 -18.76 0.92 8.91
CA SER A 183 -19.25 0.69 10.27
C SER A 183 -19.24 -0.77 10.66
N THR A 184 -18.93 -1.01 11.93
CA THR A 184 -18.99 -2.32 12.58
C THR A 184 -19.73 -2.18 13.91
N GLU A 185 -20.25 -3.27 14.43
CA GLU A 185 -20.94 -3.26 15.73
C GLU A 185 -19.98 -2.96 16.88
N SER A 186 -18.74 -3.46 16.80
CA SER A 186 -17.71 -3.32 17.81
C SER A 186 -16.92 -2.00 17.72
N GLY A 187 -16.74 -1.46 16.51
CA GLY A 187 -15.87 -0.30 16.24
C GLY A 187 -16.61 0.99 15.89
N GLY A 188 -17.94 0.98 15.86
CA GLY A 188 -18.76 2.14 15.53
C GLY A 188 -18.72 2.48 14.03
N ALA A 189 -18.92 3.75 13.70
CA ALA A 189 -18.94 4.25 12.32
C ALA A 189 -17.83 5.27 12.09
N THR A 190 -17.00 5.03 11.07
CA THR A 190 -15.89 5.91 10.69
C THR A 190 -16.11 6.42 9.27
N PRO A 191 -16.26 7.75 9.07
CA PRO A 191 -16.25 8.34 7.74
C PRO A 191 -14.82 8.42 7.19
N VAL A 192 -14.66 8.09 5.91
CA VAL A 192 -13.38 8.09 5.18
C VAL A 192 -13.58 8.89 3.90
N SER A 193 -12.72 9.88 3.66
CA SER A 193 -12.72 10.65 2.41
C SER A 193 -11.98 9.87 1.33
N VAL A 194 -12.72 9.24 0.43
CA VAL A 194 -12.24 8.30 -0.57
C VAL A 194 -12.20 8.96 -1.95
N PRO A 195 -11.08 8.85 -2.70
CA PRO A 195 -11.00 9.40 -4.06
C PRO A 195 -11.83 8.62 -5.07
N VAL A 196 -12.39 9.36 -6.03
CA VAL A 196 -13.06 8.80 -7.22
C VAL A 196 -12.11 8.89 -8.41
N LEU A 197 -11.83 7.75 -9.06
CA LEU A 197 -10.89 7.63 -10.16
C LEU A 197 -11.61 7.29 -11.47
N LEU A 198 -11.10 7.83 -12.57
CA LEU A 198 -11.55 7.50 -13.92
C LEU A 198 -10.97 6.15 -14.38
N PRO A 199 -11.78 5.22 -14.88
CA PRO A 199 -11.29 4.04 -15.57
C PRO A 199 -10.83 4.40 -16.98
N HIS A 200 -9.60 4.89 -17.13
CA HIS A 200 -9.00 5.09 -18.45
C HIS A 200 -8.73 3.74 -19.12
N GLU A 201 -9.13 3.59 -20.39
CA GLU A 201 -8.82 2.41 -21.22
C GLU A 201 -7.31 2.09 -21.22
N GLY A 202 -6.94 0.85 -20.87
CA GLY A 202 -5.54 0.43 -20.75
C GLY A 202 -4.79 0.96 -19.51
N GLY A 203 -5.45 1.72 -18.63
CA GLY A 203 -4.90 2.18 -17.36
C GLY A 203 -5.02 1.14 -16.24
N PRO A 204 -4.39 1.41 -15.07
CA PRO A 204 -4.36 0.47 -13.94
C PRO A 204 -5.75 0.18 -13.34
N TYR A 205 -6.73 1.07 -13.56
CA TYR A 205 -8.09 0.95 -13.03
C TYR A 205 -9.14 0.51 -14.06
N ALA A 206 -8.73 0.22 -15.30
CA ALA A 206 -9.63 -0.15 -16.39
C ALA A 206 -10.49 -1.38 -16.05
N THR A 207 -9.92 -2.35 -15.36
CA THR A 207 -10.58 -3.61 -14.95
C THR A 207 -11.66 -3.42 -13.89
N LEU A 208 -11.67 -2.26 -13.23
CA LEU A 208 -12.64 -1.91 -12.20
C LEU A 208 -13.79 -1.07 -12.75
N LYS A 209 -13.83 -0.86 -14.06
CA LYS A 209 -14.95 -0.21 -14.72
C LYS A 209 -16.25 -0.92 -14.31
N PRO A 210 -17.26 -0.20 -13.82
CA PRO A 210 -18.49 -0.83 -13.37
C PRO A 210 -19.19 -1.53 -14.54
N SER A 211 -19.23 -2.87 -14.53
CA SER A 211 -20.03 -3.66 -15.47
C SER A 211 -21.50 -3.25 -15.37
N GLY A 212 -22.17 -3.05 -16.51
CA GLY A 212 -23.38 -2.27 -16.64
C GLY A 212 -24.56 -2.69 -15.74
N GLY A 213 -25.09 -1.71 -15.02
CA GLY A 213 -26.51 -1.58 -14.69
C GLY A 213 -26.96 -0.26 -15.31
N ALA A 214 -27.74 -0.37 -16.39
CA ALA A 214 -28.34 0.70 -17.20
C ALA A 214 -27.45 1.92 -17.52
N SER A 215 -26.86 1.90 -18.71
CA SER A 215 -26.73 3.13 -19.50
C SER A 215 -28.12 3.81 -19.53
N PRO A 216 -28.25 5.13 -19.29
CA PRO A 216 -29.53 5.80 -19.50
C PRO A 216 -29.85 5.65 -20.98
N ALA A 217 -30.76 4.72 -21.30
CA ALA A 217 -31.39 4.68 -22.59
C ALA A 217 -32.07 6.04 -22.75
N THR A 218 -31.52 6.89 -23.62
CA THR A 218 -32.30 7.95 -24.26
C THR A 218 -33.60 7.30 -24.69
N PRO A 219 -34.78 7.78 -24.22
CA PRO A 219 -36.04 7.25 -24.72
C PRO A 219 -36.00 7.41 -26.24
N PRO A 220 -36.39 6.39 -27.03
CA PRO A 220 -36.48 6.57 -28.46
C PRO A 220 -37.42 7.75 -28.69
N THR A 221 -36.91 8.79 -29.34
CA THR A 221 -37.74 9.84 -29.92
C THR A 221 -38.75 9.10 -30.80
N ALA A 222 -40.00 9.06 -30.33
CA ALA A 222 -41.10 8.57 -31.14
C ALA A 222 -41.09 9.41 -32.42
N SER A 223 -40.67 8.79 -33.52
CA SER A 223 -40.81 9.36 -34.84
C SER A 223 -42.30 9.41 -35.13
N THR A 224 -42.93 10.51 -34.77
CA THR A 224 -44.26 10.87 -35.22
C THR A 224 -44.16 11.08 -36.72
N ALA A 225 -44.50 10.06 -37.50
CA ALA A 225 -44.83 10.25 -38.91
C ALA A 225 -46.16 11.02 -38.96
N PRO A 226 -46.23 12.20 -39.60
CA PRO A 226 -47.49 12.85 -39.92
C PRO A 226 -47.96 12.44 -41.33
N GLY A 227 -49.27 12.34 -41.49
CA GLY A 227 -49.92 12.69 -42.76
C GLY A 227 -50.45 11.56 -43.62
N THR A 228 -51.72 11.22 -43.38
CA THR A 228 -52.82 11.21 -44.35
C THR A 228 -52.48 11.00 -45.84
N SER A 229 -53.00 9.91 -46.42
CA SER A 229 -53.37 9.87 -47.84
C SER A 229 -54.72 9.19 -48.01
N THR A 230 -55.78 9.91 -47.65
CA THR A 230 -57.13 9.67 -48.15
C THR A 230 -57.13 10.04 -49.63
N ARG A 231 -57.23 9.05 -50.53
CA ARG A 231 -57.54 9.26 -51.94
C ARG A 231 -59.06 9.32 -52.11
N PRO A 232 -59.66 10.37 -52.67
CA PRO A 232 -61.08 10.39 -53.01
C PRO A 232 -61.36 9.78 -54.39
N ALA A 233 -62.53 9.14 -54.44
CA ALA A 233 -63.59 9.21 -55.45
C ALA A 233 -63.46 8.58 -56.87
N GLU A 234 -64.57 7.90 -57.21
CA GLU A 234 -65.30 7.88 -58.51
C GLU A 234 -64.92 6.79 -59.54
N GLU A 235 -65.80 6.03 -60.24
CA GLU A 235 -67.24 5.66 -60.22
C GLU A 235 -67.46 4.58 -61.33
N PRO A 236 -68.64 4.38 -61.97
CA PRO A 236 -69.46 3.16 -61.94
C PRO A 236 -69.37 2.28 -63.21
N ALA A 237 -70.02 1.11 -63.19
CA ALA A 237 -71.11 0.74 -64.12
C ALA A 237 -71.39 -0.78 -64.12
N ARG A 238 -72.69 -1.10 -64.18
CA ARG A 238 -73.29 -2.43 -64.30
C ARG A 238 -72.99 -3.08 -65.65
N HIS A 239 -73.02 -4.41 -65.71
CA HIS A 239 -73.99 -5.18 -66.49
C HIS A 239 -74.19 -6.56 -65.84
#